data_AF-A0A418AGZ9-F1
#
_entry.id   AF-A0A418AGZ9-F1
#
_cell.length_a   1.000
_cell.length_b   1.000
_cell.length_c   1.000
_cell.angle_alpha   90.00
_cell.angle_beta   90.00
_cell.angle_gamma   90.00
#
_symmetry.space_group_name_H-M   'P 1'
#
loop_
_entity.id
_entity.type
_entity.pdbx_description
1 polymer ?
#
loop_
_entity_poly.entity_id
_entity_poly.type
_entity_poly.pdbx_seq_one_letter_code
_entity_poly.pdbx_strand_id
1 'polypeptide(L)'
;MRSYLKYVAQVNALQTAGARPFVTPVSACMDHFTKRRVALWDFNRPYNQIAESEWIAWFNVAFEEEPHDLDSLKKRLETTIRFDVKILDAESHVSEMLDELMRALERDNQEWILYEEGKVVVDLMVKAVRPSMLQSAVKKQMQLQRNKPLRTECFASFAG
;
A
#
# COMPACT_ATOMS: atom_id res chain seq x y z
N MET A 1 11.01 -5.95 -2.25
CA MET A 1 11.49 -7.32 -2.58
C MET A 1 10.89 -7.96 -3.84
N ARG A 2 9.58 -7.82 -4.14
CA ARG A 2 8.91 -8.43 -5.32
C ARG A 2 9.62 -8.17 -6.68
N SER A 3 10.06 -6.94 -6.95
CA SER A 3 10.77 -6.58 -8.19
C SER A 3 12.13 -7.28 -8.34
N TYR A 4 12.85 -7.47 -7.22
CA TYR A 4 14.12 -8.17 -7.21
C TYR A 4 13.93 -9.67 -7.52
N LEU A 5 12.92 -10.31 -6.91
CA LEU A 5 12.58 -11.71 -7.21
C LEU A 5 12.18 -11.90 -8.68
N LYS A 6 11.45 -10.94 -9.26
CA LYS A 6 11.12 -10.94 -10.70
C LYS A 6 12.38 -10.82 -11.57
N TYR A 7 13.31 -9.94 -11.21
CA TYR A 7 14.62 -9.83 -11.88
C TYR A 7 15.39 -11.16 -11.78
N VAL A 8 15.49 -11.76 -10.59
CA VAL A 8 16.16 -13.07 -10.38
C VAL A 8 15.53 -14.14 -11.27
N ALA A 9 14.20 -14.22 -11.32
CA ALA A 9 13.48 -15.17 -12.16
C ALA A 9 13.77 -14.97 -13.66
N GLN A 10 13.78 -13.72 -14.12
CA GLN A 10 14.11 -13.38 -15.51
C GLN A 10 15.56 -13.75 -15.86
N VAL A 11 16.52 -13.45 -14.98
CA VAL A 11 17.94 -13.79 -15.18
C VAL A 11 18.15 -15.31 -15.17
N ASN A 12 17.47 -16.03 -14.27
CA ASN A 12 17.52 -17.49 -14.23
C ASN A 12 16.89 -18.12 -15.46
N ALA A 13 15.84 -17.53 -16.05
CA ALA A 13 15.23 -18.01 -17.28
C ALA A 13 16.17 -17.90 -18.51
N LEU A 14 17.22 -17.07 -18.44
CA LEU A 14 18.25 -16.94 -19.46
C LEU A 14 19.38 -17.97 -19.31
N GLN A 15 19.32 -18.86 -18.31
CA GLN A 15 20.30 -19.93 -18.13
C GLN A 15 20.21 -20.95 -19.27
N THR A 16 21.36 -21.29 -19.86
CA THR A 16 21.50 -22.33 -20.88
C THR A 16 22.60 -23.30 -20.47
N ALA A 17 22.69 -24.46 -21.13
CA ALA A 17 23.71 -25.47 -20.83
C ALA A 17 25.16 -24.95 -20.92
N GLY A 18 25.40 -23.84 -21.64
CA GLY A 18 26.72 -23.21 -21.81
C GLY A 18 26.89 -21.85 -21.13
N ALA A 19 25.83 -21.26 -20.56
CA ALA A 19 25.92 -19.93 -19.96
C ALA A 19 25.00 -19.80 -18.74
N ARG A 20 25.58 -19.37 -17.62
CA ARG A 20 24.86 -19.06 -16.38
C ARG A 20 24.99 -17.57 -16.08
N PRO A 21 23.97 -16.76 -16.39
CA PRO A 21 23.97 -15.33 -16.11
C PRO A 21 24.17 -15.05 -14.61
N PHE A 22 24.95 -14.01 -14.32
CA PHE A 22 25.20 -13.57 -12.95
C PHE A 22 23.99 -12.82 -12.40
N VAL A 23 23.52 -13.22 -11.21
CA VAL A 23 22.47 -12.52 -10.48
C VAL A 23 23.15 -11.58 -9.47
N THR A 24 22.88 -10.29 -9.58
CA THR A 24 23.37 -9.31 -8.61
C THR A 24 22.81 -9.62 -7.22
N PRO A 25 23.64 -9.76 -6.18
CA PRO A 25 23.17 -9.99 -4.82
C PRO A 25 22.34 -8.80 -4.29
N VAL A 26 21.29 -9.07 -3.51
CA VAL A 26 20.48 -8.08 -2.78
C VAL A 26 21.37 -7.19 -1.93
N SER A 27 22.41 -7.75 -1.33
CA SER A 27 23.35 -6.97 -0.54
C SER A 27 24.02 -5.86 -1.38
N ALA A 28 24.19 -6.02 -2.69
CA ALA A 28 24.74 -4.99 -3.57
C ALA A 28 23.73 -3.86 -3.89
N CYS A 29 22.45 -4.03 -3.57
CA CYS A 29 21.44 -2.97 -3.71
C CYS A 29 21.51 -1.91 -2.58
N MET A 30 22.31 -2.15 -1.53
CA MET A 30 22.53 -1.21 -0.43
C MET A 30 23.89 -0.53 -0.56
N ASP A 31 23.95 0.74 -0.18
CA ASP A 31 25.22 1.43 -0.01
C ASP A 31 26.04 0.82 1.15
N HIS A 32 27.35 1.09 1.12
CA HIS A 32 28.31 0.52 2.06
C HIS A 32 28.04 0.90 3.52
N PHE A 33 27.51 2.11 3.78
CA PHE A 33 27.21 2.56 5.13
C PHE A 33 25.95 1.89 5.68
N THR A 34 24.90 1.79 4.88
CA THR A 34 23.66 1.09 5.27
C THR A 34 23.94 -0.39 5.54
N LYS A 35 24.69 -1.05 4.66
CA LYS A 35 25.10 -2.45 4.84
C LYS A 35 25.88 -2.68 6.14
N ARG A 36 26.83 -1.78 6.48
CA ARG A 36 27.58 -1.85 7.74
C ARG A 36 26.69 -1.66 8.97
N ARG A 37 25.71 -0.77 8.88
CA ARG A 37 24.79 -0.46 9.97
C ARG A 37 23.90 -1.67 10.25
N VAL A 38 23.21 -2.19 9.24
CA VAL A 38 22.37 -3.39 9.40
C VAL A 38 23.18 -4.58 9.93
N ALA A 39 24.38 -4.80 9.39
CA ALA A 39 25.25 -5.87 9.88
C ALA A 39 25.59 -5.75 11.39
N LEU A 40 25.86 -4.53 11.85
CA LEU A 40 26.17 -4.27 13.25
C LEU A 40 24.93 -4.38 14.16
N TRP A 41 23.82 -3.77 13.76
CA TRP A 41 22.63 -3.61 14.61
C TRP A 41 21.70 -4.81 14.57
N ASP A 42 21.49 -5.42 13.40
CA ASP A 42 20.54 -6.53 13.23
C ASP A 42 21.21 -7.90 13.31
N PHE A 43 22.41 -8.03 12.74
CA PHE A 43 23.11 -9.32 12.68
C PHE A 43 24.20 -9.50 13.74
N ASN A 44 24.58 -8.43 14.42
CA ASN A 44 25.67 -8.35 15.40
C ASN A 44 26.99 -8.99 14.88
N ARG A 45 27.26 -8.83 13.59
CA ARG A 45 28.38 -9.46 12.88
C ARG A 45 28.91 -8.51 11.80
N PRO A 46 30.18 -8.58 11.41
CA PRO A 46 30.68 -7.75 10.31
C PRO A 46 30.04 -8.19 8.99
N TYR A 47 29.74 -7.22 8.11
CA TYR A 47 28.94 -7.46 6.89
C TYR A 47 29.54 -8.48 5.91
N ASN A 48 30.86 -8.72 5.99
CA ASN A 48 31.57 -9.71 5.18
C ASN A 48 31.36 -11.16 5.64
N GLN A 49 30.76 -11.36 6.82
CA GLN A 49 30.42 -12.68 7.37
C GLN A 49 28.94 -13.03 7.21
N ILE A 50 28.15 -12.13 6.64
CA ILE A 50 26.70 -12.33 6.44
C ILE A 50 26.50 -12.93 5.05
N ALA A 51 25.92 -14.12 5.00
CA ALA A 51 25.64 -14.82 3.75
C ALA A 51 24.53 -14.11 2.96
N GLU A 52 24.55 -14.26 1.64
CA GLU A 52 23.52 -13.67 0.77
C GLU A 52 22.11 -14.18 1.12
N SER A 53 21.98 -15.44 1.57
CA SER A 53 20.70 -15.98 2.06
C SER A 53 20.22 -15.31 3.35
N GLU A 54 21.13 -14.89 4.23
CA GLU A 54 20.79 -14.15 5.45
C GLU A 54 20.34 -12.73 5.09
N TRP A 55 21.00 -12.09 4.12
CA TRP A 55 20.54 -10.80 3.56
C TRP A 55 19.15 -10.92 2.95
N ILE A 56 18.90 -11.95 2.13
CA ILE A 56 17.58 -12.20 1.54
C ILE A 56 16.53 -12.42 2.62
N ALA A 57 16.83 -13.20 3.66
CA ALA A 57 15.91 -13.43 4.77
C ALA A 57 15.59 -12.13 5.52
N TRP A 58 16.60 -11.32 5.85
CA TRP A 58 16.39 -10.03 6.51
C TRP A 58 15.60 -9.06 5.63
N PHE A 59 15.87 -9.00 4.32
CA PHE A 59 15.06 -8.22 3.39
C PHE A 59 13.64 -8.77 3.28
N ASN A 60 13.43 -10.09 3.36
CA ASN A 60 12.09 -10.64 3.36
C ASN A 60 11.34 -10.28 4.64
N VAL A 61 11.98 -10.30 5.81
CA VAL A 61 11.35 -9.88 7.08
C VAL A 61 11.09 -8.38 7.11
N ALA A 62 12.03 -7.56 6.65
CA ALA A 62 11.85 -6.10 6.55
C ALA A 62 10.77 -5.68 5.53
N PHE A 63 10.42 -6.57 4.59
CA PHE A 63 9.36 -6.39 3.60
C PHE A 63 8.19 -7.36 3.78
N GLU A 64 8.18 -8.18 4.84
CA GLU A 64 7.00 -8.90 5.26
C GLU A 64 6.11 -7.77 5.76
N GLU A 65 5.18 -7.36 4.91
CA GLU A 65 4.01 -6.59 5.32
C GLU A 65 3.46 -7.34 6.51
N GLU A 66 3.72 -6.82 7.72
CA GLU A 66 3.05 -7.24 8.94
C GLU A 66 1.58 -7.38 8.53
N PRO A 67 0.96 -8.58 8.63
CA PRO A 67 -0.30 -8.85 7.98
C PRO A 67 -1.28 -7.78 8.39
N HIS A 68 -1.48 -6.83 7.46
CA HIS A 68 -2.21 -5.63 7.78
C HIS A 68 -3.60 -6.13 8.09
N ASP A 69 -4.03 -6.00 9.35
CA ASP A 69 -5.37 -6.41 9.74
C ASP A 69 -6.35 -5.43 9.10
N LEU A 70 -6.66 -5.73 7.83
CA LEU A 70 -7.53 -4.94 6.99
C LEU A 70 -8.91 -4.83 7.62
N ASP A 71 -9.34 -5.82 8.39
CA ASP A 71 -10.62 -5.80 9.08
C ASP A 71 -10.60 -4.89 10.31
N SER A 72 -9.51 -4.87 11.08
CA SER A 72 -9.29 -3.87 12.14
C SER A 72 -9.20 -2.46 11.56
N LEU A 73 -8.45 -2.28 10.47
CA LEU A 73 -8.33 -1.01 9.76
C LEU A 73 -9.69 -0.53 9.24
N LYS A 74 -10.45 -1.39 8.55
CA LYS A 74 -11.82 -1.10 8.10
C LYS A 74 -12.70 -0.67 9.27
N LYS A 75 -12.74 -1.45 10.36
CA LYS A 75 -13.55 -1.10 11.55
C LYS A 75 -13.18 0.26 12.11
N ARG A 76 -11.89 0.58 12.20
CA ARG A 76 -11.44 1.89 12.67
C ARG A 76 -11.89 2.99 11.72
N LEU A 77 -11.64 2.85 10.42
CA LEU A 77 -12.05 3.83 9.42
C LEU A 77 -13.58 4.05 9.41
N GLU A 78 -14.39 3.00 9.59
CA GLU A 78 -15.85 3.13 9.74
C GLU A 78 -16.27 4.00 10.93
N THR A 79 -15.47 4.03 12.01
CA THR A 79 -15.75 4.86 13.18
C THR A 79 -15.20 6.28 13.08
N THR A 80 -14.10 6.44 12.33
CA THR A 80 -13.40 7.71 12.17
C THR A 80 -14.03 8.58 11.12
N ILE A 81 -14.36 8.03 9.95
CA ILE A 81 -14.91 8.78 8.82
C ILE A 81 -16.36 9.17 9.13
N ARG A 82 -16.65 10.47 9.19
CA ARG A 82 -17.99 10.97 9.50
C ARG A 82 -18.51 11.89 8.41
N PHE A 83 -19.75 11.64 8.00
CA PHE A 83 -20.49 12.58 7.17
C PHE A 83 -21.18 13.61 8.07
N ASP A 84 -20.57 14.78 8.24
CA ASP A 84 -21.19 15.87 9.00
C ASP A 84 -22.29 16.55 8.16
N VAL A 85 -23.52 16.43 8.64
CA VAL A 85 -24.72 17.01 8.00
C VAL A 85 -24.98 18.46 8.43
N LYS A 86 -24.20 18.99 9.38
CA LYS A 86 -24.32 20.36 9.90
C LYS A 86 -23.51 21.37 9.11
N ILE A 87 -22.52 20.91 8.34
CA ILE A 87 -21.88 21.75 7.34
C ILE A 87 -23.00 22.15 6.34
N LEU A 88 -23.00 23.40 5.88
CA LEU A 88 -24.07 23.93 5.01
C LEU A 88 -23.66 23.91 3.54
N ASP A 89 -22.36 23.84 3.27
CA ASP A 89 -21.78 23.79 1.93
C ASP A 89 -21.54 22.33 1.50
N ALA A 90 -22.21 21.91 0.43
CA ALA A 90 -22.22 20.52 -0.01
C ALA A 90 -20.84 19.99 -0.45
N GLU A 91 -19.96 20.86 -0.98
CA GLU A 91 -18.60 20.46 -1.35
C GLU A 91 -17.72 20.24 -0.11
N SER A 92 -17.89 21.07 0.92
CA SER A 92 -17.15 20.96 2.17
C SER A 92 -17.41 19.67 2.96
N HIS A 93 -18.53 18.97 2.74
CA HIS A 93 -18.84 17.71 3.47
C HIS A 93 -17.94 16.56 3.00
N VAL A 94 -17.68 16.50 1.70
CA VAL A 94 -16.87 15.44 1.11
C VAL A 94 -15.39 15.73 1.37
N SER A 95 -14.98 16.99 1.28
CA SER A 95 -13.62 17.42 1.60
C SER A 95 -13.25 17.13 3.06
N GLU A 96 -14.10 17.49 4.03
CA GLU A 96 -13.83 17.18 5.45
C GLU A 96 -13.74 15.67 5.70
N MET A 97 -14.61 14.89 5.06
CA MET A 97 -14.61 13.44 5.18
C MET A 97 -13.35 12.79 4.58
N LEU A 98 -12.82 13.37 3.50
CA LEU A 98 -11.53 13.00 2.92
C LEU A 98 -10.36 13.39 3.82
N ASP A 99 -10.40 14.57 4.43
CA ASP A 99 -9.37 15.02 5.38
C ASP A 99 -9.33 14.14 6.63
N GLU A 100 -10.49 13.73 7.16
CA GLU A 100 -10.57 12.78 8.28
C GLU A 100 -9.98 11.41 7.91
N LEU A 101 -10.27 10.93 6.70
CA LEU A 101 -9.71 9.69 6.15
C LEU A 101 -8.18 9.81 6.03
N MET A 102 -7.68 10.84 5.35
CA MET A 102 -6.24 11.05 5.13
C MET A 102 -5.50 11.15 6.46
N ARG A 103 -6.00 11.95 7.41
CA ARG A 103 -5.42 12.04 8.76
C ARG A 103 -5.42 10.71 9.51
N ALA A 104 -6.43 9.87 9.32
CA ALA A 104 -6.48 8.56 9.96
C ALA A 104 -5.45 7.59 9.38
N LEU A 105 -5.22 7.65 8.07
CA LEU A 105 -4.24 6.82 7.36
C LEU A 105 -2.80 7.29 7.62
N GLU A 106 -2.54 8.59 7.56
CA GLU A 106 -1.24 9.21 7.82
C GLU A 106 -0.74 8.91 9.23
N ARG A 107 -1.62 8.98 10.24
CA ARG A 107 -1.28 8.74 11.66
C ARG A 107 -0.58 7.41 11.91
N ASP A 108 -0.99 6.38 11.18
CA ASP A 108 -0.50 5.02 11.35
C ASP A 108 0.34 4.54 10.14
N ASN A 109 0.69 5.46 9.22
CA ASN A 109 1.44 5.19 7.99
C ASN A 109 0.79 4.09 7.12
N GLN A 110 -0.54 4.14 6.98
CA GLN A 110 -1.37 3.14 6.29
C GLN A 110 -1.96 3.62 4.96
N GLU A 111 -1.35 4.64 4.36
CA GLU A 111 -1.73 5.18 3.06
C GLU A 111 -1.71 4.12 1.94
N TRP A 112 -0.94 3.03 2.12
CA TRP A 112 -0.91 1.88 1.22
C TRP A 112 -2.32 1.34 0.88
N ILE A 113 -3.29 1.46 1.80
CA ILE A 113 -4.67 0.99 1.56
C ILE A 113 -5.34 1.75 0.40
N LEU A 114 -4.94 2.99 0.11
CA LEU A 114 -5.46 3.76 -1.01
C LEU A 114 -5.04 3.15 -2.35
N TYR A 115 -3.82 2.61 -2.40
CA TYR A 115 -3.23 2.04 -3.60
C TYR A 115 -3.66 0.59 -3.81
N GLU A 116 -3.65 -0.22 -2.76
CA GLU A 116 -3.93 -1.65 -2.85
C GLU A 116 -5.41 -1.98 -2.72
N GLU A 117 -6.12 -1.25 -1.86
CA GLU A 117 -7.51 -1.54 -1.47
C GLU A 117 -8.40 -0.30 -1.67
N GLY A 118 -8.07 0.58 -2.62
CA GLY A 118 -8.78 1.84 -2.85
C GLY A 118 -10.30 1.65 -3.06
N LYS A 119 -10.72 0.51 -3.63
CA LYS A 119 -12.15 0.16 -3.75
C LYS A 119 -12.82 0.01 -2.38
N VAL A 120 -12.16 -0.65 -1.43
CA VAL A 120 -12.64 -0.80 -0.05
C VAL A 120 -12.80 0.57 0.59
N VAL A 121 -11.83 1.46 0.40
CA VAL A 121 -11.86 2.83 0.93
C VAL A 121 -13.06 3.61 0.37
N VAL A 122 -13.31 3.53 -0.93
CA VAL A 122 -14.50 4.16 -1.54
C VAL A 122 -15.79 3.57 -0.97
N ASP A 123 -15.89 2.24 -0.81
CA ASP A 123 -17.07 1.60 -0.24
C ASP A 123 -17.32 2.04 1.23
N LEU A 124 -16.26 2.24 2.02
CA LEU A 124 -16.32 2.79 3.38
C LEU A 124 -16.85 4.22 3.39
N MET A 125 -16.34 5.09 2.51
CA MET A 125 -16.81 6.47 2.38
C MET A 125 -18.29 6.53 2.01
N VAL A 126 -18.73 5.70 1.07
CA VAL A 126 -20.16 5.60 0.69
C VAL A 126 -21.00 5.10 1.86
N LYS A 127 -20.47 4.18 2.68
CA LYS A 127 -21.14 3.69 3.89
C LYS A 127 -21.29 4.78 4.95
N ALA A 128 -20.34 5.71 5.04
CA ALA A 128 -20.35 6.82 6.00
C ALA A 128 -21.41 7.90 5.68
N VAL A 129 -21.89 7.99 4.43
CA VAL A 129 -22.92 8.98 4.02
C VAL A 129 -24.24 8.76 4.76
N ARG A 130 -24.66 9.75 5.58
CA ARG A 130 -25.76 9.57 6.56
C ARG A 130 -27.19 9.93 6.14
N PRO A 131 -27.51 10.62 5.03
CA PRO A 131 -28.86 10.49 4.48
C PRO A 131 -28.95 9.18 3.69
N SER A 132 -29.75 8.22 4.15
CA SER A 132 -29.92 6.92 3.49
C SER A 132 -30.37 7.03 2.03
N MET A 133 -31.18 8.05 1.72
CA MET A 133 -31.58 8.41 0.37
C MET A 133 -30.39 8.84 -0.50
N LEU A 134 -29.51 9.69 0.04
CA LEU A 134 -28.29 10.12 -0.65
C LEU A 134 -27.33 8.96 -0.84
N GLN A 135 -27.09 8.16 0.20
CA GLN A 135 -26.28 6.95 0.10
C GLN A 135 -26.80 6.00 -0.99
N SER A 136 -28.11 5.79 -1.04
CA SER A 136 -28.74 4.94 -2.06
C SER A 136 -28.57 5.51 -3.46
N ALA A 137 -28.67 6.84 -3.62
CA ALA A 137 -28.43 7.51 -4.89
C ALA A 137 -26.96 7.39 -5.34
N VAL A 138 -26.00 7.58 -4.42
CA VAL A 138 -24.56 7.41 -4.67
C VAL A 138 -24.26 5.97 -5.09
N LYS A 139 -24.77 4.96 -4.36
CA LYS A 139 -24.61 3.54 -4.73
C LYS A 139 -25.15 3.24 -6.13
N LYS A 140 -26.34 3.75 -6.46
CA LYS A 140 -26.93 3.60 -7.80
C LYS A 140 -26.07 4.26 -8.87
N GLN A 141 -25.58 5.48 -8.62
CA GLN A 141 -24.68 6.18 -9.54
C GLN A 141 -23.38 5.40 -9.76
N MET A 142 -22.77 4.84 -8.72
CA MET A 142 -21.55 4.05 -8.86
C MET A 142 -21.73 2.77 -9.69
N GLN A 143 -22.93 2.20 -9.73
CA GLN A 143 -23.22 1.00 -10.53
C GLN A 143 -23.42 1.29 -12.02
N LEU A 144 -23.63 2.55 -12.41
CA LEU A 144 -23.82 2.92 -13.81
C LEU A 144 -22.55 2.65 -14.64
N GLN A 145 -22.72 2.02 -15.80
CA GLN A 145 -21.62 1.71 -16.73
C GLN A 145 -20.92 2.99 -17.22
N ARG A 146 -21.66 4.09 -17.38
CA ARG A 146 -21.12 5.41 -17.78
C ARG A 146 -20.11 5.97 -16.78
N ASN A 147 -20.17 5.55 -15.51
CA ASN A 147 -19.27 6.00 -14.45
C ASN A 147 -18.07 5.03 -14.25
N LYS A 148 -17.89 4.03 -15.11
CA LYS A 148 -16.65 3.23 -15.13
C LYS A 148 -15.37 4.06 -15.33
N PRO A 149 -15.25 4.92 -16.35
CA PRO A 149 -14.03 5.71 -16.57
C PRO A 149 -13.70 6.62 -15.39
N LEU A 150 -14.72 7.30 -14.83
CA LEU A 150 -14.56 8.17 -13.66
C LEU A 150 -14.09 7.41 -12.41
N ARG A 151 -14.53 6.17 -12.20
CA ARG A 151 -14.04 5.33 -11.10
C ARG A 151 -12.56 5.01 -11.28
N THR A 152 -12.15 4.63 -12.50
CA THR A 152 -10.74 4.35 -12.80
C THR A 152 -9.84 5.58 -12.60
N GLU A 153 -10.32 6.78 -12.95
CA GLU A 153 -9.61 8.04 -12.73
C GLU A 153 -9.51 8.42 -11.24
N CYS A 154 -10.56 8.23 -10.45
CA CYS A 154 -10.49 8.43 -9.00
C CYS A 154 -9.45 7.51 -8.33
N PHE A 155 -9.35 6.25 -8.75
CA PHE A 155 -8.31 5.34 -8.23
C PHE A 155 -6.90 5.79 -8.65
N ALA A 156 -6.76 6.42 -9.81
CA ALA A 156 -5.47 6.97 -10.27
C ALA A 156 -5.08 8.26 -9.52
N SER A 157 -6.03 9.10 -9.10
CA SER A 157 -5.74 10.34 -8.38
C SER A 157 -5.28 10.13 -6.93
N PHE A 158 -5.62 9.01 -6.31
CA PHE A 158 -5.05 8.62 -5.01
C PHE A 158 -3.63 8.02 -5.14
N ALA A 159 -3.19 7.73 -6.37
CA ALA A 159 -1.93 7.07 -6.63
C ALA A 159 -0.77 8.02 -7.02
N GLY A 160 -1.03 9.33 -7.07
CA GLY A 160 -0.10 10.37 -7.53
C GLY A 160 0.50 11.19 -6.40
#